data_AF-Q32576-F1
#
_entry.id   AF-Q32576-F1
#
_cell.length_a   1.000
_cell.length_b   1.000
_cell.length_c   1.000
_cell.angle_alpha   90.00
_cell.angle_beta   90.00
_cell.angle_gamma   90.00
#
_symmetry.space_group_name_H-M   'P 1'
#
loop_
_entity.id
_entity.type
_entity.pdbx_description
1 polymer ?
#
loop_
_entity_poly.entity_id
_entity_poly.type
_entity_poly.pdbx_seq_one_letter_code
_entity_poly.pdbx_strand_id
1 'polypeptide(L)'
;EKLNDLIAVDGVGSFFVTSCAFLLFLGPVAKSAQFPLHVWLPDAMEGPTPISALIHAATMVAAGIFLVARFFPLFKTLPLIMYLISWIGGITALLGGTMALAQKDLKRGLAYSTMSQLGYMMLAL
;
A
#
# COMPACT_ATOMS: atom_id res chain seq x y z
N GLU A 1 -21.99 -5.37 -7.82
CA GLU A 1 -23.46 -5.38 -8.08
C GLU A 1 -24.22 -4.77 -6.92
N LYS A 2 -24.42 -5.45 -5.78
CA LYS A 2 -25.21 -4.89 -4.64
C LYS A 2 -24.84 -3.47 -4.17
N LEU A 3 -23.56 -3.05 -4.24
CA LEU A 3 -23.14 -1.70 -3.86
C LEU A 3 -23.52 -0.65 -4.93
N ASN A 4 -23.43 -1.00 -6.22
CA ASN A 4 -23.88 -0.12 -7.30
C ASN A 4 -25.40 0.03 -7.27
N ASP A 5 -26.10 -1.05 -6.90
CA ASP A 5 -27.55 -1.01 -6.69
C ASP A 5 -27.89 -0.13 -5.50
N LEU A 6 -27.15 -0.19 -4.38
CA LEU A 6 -27.35 0.71 -3.22
C LEU A 6 -27.04 2.18 -3.52
N ILE A 7 -26.00 2.47 -4.32
CA ILE A 7 -25.70 3.85 -4.77
C ILE A 7 -26.80 4.37 -5.73
N ALA A 8 -27.44 3.48 -6.49
CA ALA A 8 -28.52 3.82 -7.40
C ALA A 8 -29.90 3.91 -6.72
N VAL A 9 -30.12 3.15 -5.63
CA VAL A 9 -31.41 3.00 -4.94
C VAL A 9 -31.53 3.90 -3.71
N ASP A 10 -30.44 4.11 -2.97
CA ASP A 10 -30.42 4.95 -1.77
C ASP A 10 -29.45 6.13 -1.97
N GLY A 11 -29.91 7.35 -1.67
CA GLY A 11 -29.20 8.63 -1.85
C GLY A 11 -27.91 8.82 -1.03
N VAL A 12 -27.13 7.75 -0.80
CA VAL A 12 -25.75 7.84 -0.35
C VAL A 12 -24.93 8.45 -1.48
N GLY A 13 -24.61 9.74 -1.36
CA GLY A 13 -23.85 10.44 -2.39
C GLY A 13 -22.56 9.70 -2.75
N SER A 14 -22.27 9.55 -4.04
CA SER A 14 -21.04 8.95 -4.57
C SER A 14 -19.77 9.52 -3.90
N PHE A 15 -19.83 10.80 -3.51
CA PHE A 15 -18.80 11.49 -2.74
C PHE A 15 -18.54 10.86 -1.35
N PHE A 16 -19.59 10.45 -0.63
CA PHE A 16 -19.46 9.81 0.68
C PHE A 16 -18.77 8.44 0.57
N VAL A 17 -19.21 7.62 -0.39
CA VAL A 17 -18.61 6.29 -0.62
C VAL A 17 -17.15 6.40 -1.03
N THR A 18 -16.83 7.36 -1.90
CA THR A 18 -15.44 7.62 -2.32
C THR A 18 -14.58 8.10 -1.16
N SER A 19 -15.12 8.96 -0.30
CA SER A 19 -14.42 9.45 0.91
C SER A 19 -14.15 8.32 1.90
N CYS A 20 -15.13 7.44 2.14
CA CYS A 20 -14.94 6.26 2.98
C CYS A 20 -13.89 5.30 2.40
N ALA A 21 -13.93 5.05 1.09
CA ALA A 21 -12.95 4.21 0.42
C ALA A 21 -11.53 4.80 0.49
N PHE A 22 -11.39 6.11 0.34
CA PHE A 22 -10.13 6.81 0.50
C PHE A 22 -9.57 6.65 1.92
N LEU A 23 -10.39 6.87 2.96
CA LEU A 23 -9.97 6.68 4.35
C LEU A 23 -9.57 5.23 4.64
N LEU A 24 -10.32 4.26 4.08
CA LEU A 24 -10.03 2.84 4.21
C LEU A 24 -8.69 2.50 3.54
N PHE A 25 -8.33 3.18 2.45
CA PHE A 25 -7.07 2.99 1.74
C PHE A 25 -5.84 3.62 2.44
N LEU A 26 -6.00 4.68 3.24
CA LEU A 26 -4.90 5.27 4.00
C LEU A 26 -4.26 4.30 5.00
N GLY A 27 -5.05 3.38 5.59
CA GLY A 27 -4.55 2.36 6.51
C GLY A 27 -3.52 1.42 5.86
N PRO A 28 -3.86 0.76 4.75
CA PRO A 28 -2.91 0.02 3.91
C PRO A 28 -1.66 0.80 3.56
N VAL A 29 -1.78 2.04 3.08
CA VAL A 29 -0.63 2.88 2.69
C VAL A 29 0.38 3.00 3.84
N ALA A 30 -0.09 3.24 5.06
CA ALA A 30 0.77 3.32 6.24
C ALA A 30 1.40 1.96 6.58
N LYS A 31 0.62 0.88 6.57
CA LYS A 31 1.09 -0.47 6.95
C LYS A 31 2.03 -1.10 5.92
N SER A 32 1.83 -0.85 4.62
CA SER A 32 2.67 -1.37 3.54
C SER A 32 3.80 -0.42 3.12
N ALA A 33 4.07 0.62 3.92
CA ALA A 33 5.14 1.61 3.70
C ALA A 33 5.13 2.21 2.28
N GLN A 34 3.95 2.52 1.77
CA GLN A 34 3.80 3.18 0.47
C GLN A 34 4.10 4.67 0.61
N PHE A 35 4.46 5.31 -0.50
CA PHE A 35 4.60 6.76 -0.55
C PHE A 35 3.27 7.44 -0.16
N PRO A 36 3.26 8.45 0.72
CA PRO A 36 4.41 9.14 1.33
C PRO A 36 4.90 8.53 2.65
N LEU A 37 4.17 7.63 3.28
CA LEU A 37 4.46 7.05 4.61
C LEU A 37 5.49 5.92 4.56
N HIS A 38 6.49 6.01 3.68
CA HIS A 38 7.48 4.98 3.45
C HIS A 38 8.70 5.01 4.40
N VAL A 39 8.92 6.16 5.05
CA VAL A 39 10.15 6.48 5.80
C VAL A 39 10.36 5.59 7.02
N TRP A 40 9.30 5.04 7.62
CA TRP A 40 9.44 4.20 8.82
C TRP A 40 10.05 2.82 8.53
N LEU A 41 9.98 2.34 7.28
CA LEU A 41 10.39 0.98 6.93
C LEU A 41 11.92 0.81 6.97
N PRO A 42 12.74 1.71 6.41
CA PRO A 42 14.19 1.67 6.59
C PRO A 42 14.64 1.82 8.04
N ASP A 43 13.91 2.58 8.85
CA ASP A 43 14.22 2.80 10.27
C ASP A 43 13.96 1.55 11.13
N ALA A 44 13.03 0.68 10.72
CA ALA A 44 12.79 -0.61 11.39
C ALA A 44 13.97 -1.60 11.30
N MET A 45 15.04 -1.26 10.56
CA MET A 45 16.28 -2.03 10.50
C MET A 45 17.22 -1.83 11.69
N GLU A 46 16.87 -0.95 12.64
CA GLU A 46 17.55 -0.84 13.94
C GLU A 46 17.32 -2.06 14.85
N GLY A 47 16.26 -2.83 14.58
CA GLY A 47 15.99 -4.08 15.29
C GLY A 47 17.01 -5.20 15.00
N PRO A 48 17.02 -6.27 15.82
CA PRO A 48 17.83 -7.44 15.54
C PRO A 48 17.36 -8.12 14.25
N THR A 49 18.32 -8.66 13.48
CA THR A 49 18.12 -9.23 12.15
C THR A 49 16.92 -10.18 11.99
N PRO A 50 16.64 -11.13 12.91
CA PRO A 50 15.48 -12.02 12.74
C PRO A 50 14.13 -11.29 12.87
N ILE A 51 14.04 -10.21 13.66
CA ILE A 51 12.80 -9.46 13.87
C ILE A 51 12.50 -8.59 12.65
N SER A 52 13.51 -7.88 12.14
CA SER A 52 13.35 -7.10 10.91
C SER A 52 12.97 -8.02 9.74
N ALA A 53 13.62 -9.18 9.57
CA ALA A 53 13.26 -10.13 8.53
C ALA A 53 11.77 -10.55 8.58
N LEU A 54 11.24 -10.84 9.77
CA LEU A 54 9.84 -11.25 9.95
C LEU A 54 8.85 -10.11 9.68
N ILE A 55 9.17 -8.88 10.07
CA ILE A 55 8.32 -7.70 9.84
C ILE A 55 8.28 -7.34 8.36
N HIS A 56 9.44 -7.32 7.70
CA HIS A 56 9.58 -6.90 6.30
C HIS A 56 9.12 -7.96 5.29
N ALA A 57 9.17 -9.25 5.64
CA ALA A 57 8.77 -10.32 4.71
C ALA A 57 7.37 -10.86 4.97
N ALA A 58 6.97 -11.10 6.23
CA ALA A 58 5.87 -12.03 6.50
C ALA A 58 4.61 -11.39 7.09
N THR A 59 4.71 -10.28 7.83
CA THR A 59 3.61 -9.88 8.72
C THR A 59 3.09 -8.46 8.48
N MET A 60 3.86 -7.45 8.86
CA MET A 60 3.35 -6.07 9.01
C MET A 60 3.02 -5.42 7.66
N VAL A 61 3.91 -5.58 6.68
CA VAL A 61 3.78 -4.98 5.34
C VAL A 61 2.82 -5.75 4.44
N ALA A 62 2.75 -7.08 4.57
CA ALA A 62 1.81 -7.92 3.82
C ALA A 62 0.35 -7.68 4.21
N ALA A 63 0.08 -7.34 5.49
CA ALA A 63 -1.26 -7.04 5.97
C ALA A 63 -1.92 -5.85 5.25
N GLY A 64 -1.14 -4.84 4.84
CA GLY A 64 -1.64 -3.70 4.08
C GLY A 64 -2.17 -4.12 2.70
N ILE A 65 -1.38 -4.92 1.97
CA ILE A 65 -1.74 -5.43 0.64
C ILE A 65 -2.93 -6.39 0.75
N PHE A 66 -2.93 -7.26 1.76
CA PHE A 66 -4.04 -8.19 2.02
C PHE A 66 -5.37 -7.44 2.19
N LEU A 67 -5.38 -6.33 2.95
CA LEU A 67 -6.58 -5.54 3.14
C LEU A 67 -7.08 -4.95 1.81
N VAL A 68 -6.18 -4.43 0.98
CA VAL A 68 -6.54 -3.90 -0.36
C VAL A 68 -7.12 -5.01 -1.23
N ALA A 69 -6.45 -6.16 -1.30
CA ALA A 69 -6.93 -7.30 -2.07
C ALA A 69 -8.31 -7.78 -1.58
N ARG A 70 -8.57 -7.74 -0.26
CA ARG A 70 -9.85 -8.16 0.30
C ARG A 70 -10.99 -7.20 -0.05
N PHE A 71 -10.70 -5.90 -0.08
CA PHE A 71 -11.64 -4.85 -0.48
C PHE A 71 -11.58 -4.51 -1.98
N PHE A 72 -10.85 -5.29 -2.78
CA PHE A 72 -10.72 -5.07 -4.21
C PHE A 72 -12.07 -4.95 -4.95
N PRO A 73 -13.11 -5.77 -4.65
CA PRO A 73 -14.42 -5.60 -5.28
C PRO A 73 -15.07 -4.23 -5.02
N LEU A 74 -14.77 -3.60 -3.88
CA LEU A 74 -15.21 -2.23 -3.56
C LEU A 74 -14.41 -1.22 -4.37
N PHE A 75 -13.07 -1.30 -4.32
CA PHE A 75 -12.22 -0.34 -5.03
C PHE A 75 -12.42 -0.36 -6.54
N LYS A 76 -12.65 -1.53 -7.13
CA LYS A 76 -12.92 -1.68 -8.57
C LYS A 76 -14.15 -0.88 -9.04
N THR A 77 -15.12 -0.62 -8.15
CA THR A 77 -16.29 0.21 -8.50
C THR A 77 -16.01 1.71 -8.46
N LEU A 78 -14.86 2.13 -7.91
CA LEU A 78 -14.46 3.52 -7.71
C LEU A 78 -13.19 3.83 -8.53
N PRO A 79 -13.31 4.25 -9.80
CA PRO A 79 -12.17 4.43 -10.69
C PRO A 79 -11.13 5.43 -10.17
N LEU A 80 -11.57 6.49 -9.47
CA LEU A 80 -10.67 7.47 -8.86
C LEU A 80 -9.73 6.84 -7.82
N ILE A 81 -10.26 5.94 -6.99
CA ILE A 81 -9.45 5.25 -5.96
C ILE A 81 -8.49 4.24 -6.61
N MET A 82 -8.92 3.56 -7.67
CA MET A 82 -8.06 2.66 -8.44
C MET A 82 -6.86 3.40 -9.06
N TYR A 83 -7.09 4.59 -9.62
CA TYR A 83 -5.97 5.41 -10.13
C TYR A 83 -5.01 5.82 -9.00
N LEU A 84 -5.52 6.21 -7.83
CA LEU A 84 -4.68 6.52 -6.68
C LEU A 84 -3.82 5.33 -6.24
N ILE A 85 -4.43 4.14 -6.14
CA ILE A 85 -3.73 2.89 -5.81
C ILE A 85 -2.58 2.63 -6.80
N SER A 86 -2.86 2.69 -8.10
CA SER A 86 -1.88 2.44 -9.15
C SER A 86 -0.74 3.46 -9.14
N TRP A 87 -1.06 4.75 -9.00
CA TRP A 87 -0.05 5.82 -8.93
C TRP A 87 0.84 5.68 -7.69
N ILE A 88 0.26 5.41 -6.53
CA ILE A 88 1.02 5.24 -5.29
C ILE A 88 1.90 3.98 -5.37
N GLY A 89 1.39 2.87 -5.89
CA GLY A 89 2.17 1.65 -6.10
C GLY A 89 3.34 1.87 -7.06
N GLY A 90 3.11 2.54 -8.18
CA GLY A 90 4.14 2.84 -9.17
C GLY A 90 5.23 3.78 -8.65
N ILE A 91 4.84 4.87 -7.97
CA ILE A 91 5.80 5.79 -7.35
C ILE A 91 6.61 5.07 -6.28
N THR A 92 5.96 4.26 -5.43
CA THR A 92 6.64 3.50 -4.38
C THR A 92 7.63 2.49 -4.96
N ALA A 93 7.26 1.79 -6.04
CA ALA A 93 8.12 0.83 -6.72
C ALA A 93 9.40 1.50 -7.25
N LEU A 94 9.26 2.65 -7.94
CA LEU A 94 10.37 3.41 -8.50
C LEU A 94 11.26 4.05 -7.43
N LEU A 95 10.66 4.68 -6.42
CA LEU A 95 11.40 5.30 -5.33
C LEU A 95 12.14 4.26 -4.48
N GLY A 96 11.50 3.14 -4.14
CA GLY A 96 12.15 2.05 -3.41
C GLY A 96 13.35 1.47 -4.16
N GLY A 97 13.21 1.24 -5.48
CA GLY A 97 14.31 0.71 -6.30
C GLY A 97 15.49 1.66 -6.41
N THR A 98 15.22 2.95 -6.67
CA THR A 98 16.28 3.97 -6.79
C THR A 98 16.97 4.26 -5.46
N MET A 99 16.23 4.33 -4.36
CA MET A 99 16.80 4.53 -3.02
C MET A 99 17.61 3.34 -2.54
N ALA A 100 17.23 2.11 -2.89
CA ALA A 100 17.99 0.90 -2.56
C ALA A 100 19.41 0.92 -3.14
N LEU A 101 19.57 1.40 -4.37
CA LEU A 101 20.88 1.50 -5.04
C LEU A 101 21.81 2.53 -4.38
N ALA A 102 21.24 3.54 -3.72
CA ALA A 102 22.02 4.59 -3.05
C ALA A 102 22.42 4.21 -1.60
N GLN A 103 21.92 3.10 -1.05
CA GLN A 103 22.23 2.70 0.32
C GLN A 103 23.62 2.05 0.43
N LYS A 104 24.38 2.47 1.46
CA LYS A 104 25.66 1.84 1.83
C LYS A 104 25.48 0.66 2.79
N ASP A 105 24.39 0.65 3.55
CA ASP A 105 24.06 -0.40 4.51
C ASP A 105 23.20 -1.49 3.85
N LEU A 106 23.65 -2.75 3.89
CA LEU A 106 22.93 -3.88 3.28
C LEU A 106 21.50 -4.03 3.81
N LYS A 107 21.29 -3.89 5.12
CA LYS A 107 19.95 -4.01 5.74
C LYS A 107 18.99 -2.96 5.21
N ARG A 108 19.44 -1.71 5.09
CA ARG A 108 18.63 -0.61 4.55
C ARG A 108 18.37 -0.80 3.06
N GLY A 109 19.37 -1.25 2.30
CA GLY A 109 19.19 -1.62 0.90
C GLY A 109 18.11 -2.68 0.72
N LEU A 110 18.11 -3.72 1.56
CA LEU A 110 17.07 -4.75 1.57
C LEU A 110 15.70 -4.19 1.96
N ALA A 111 15.62 -3.28 2.95
CA ALA A 111 14.37 -2.61 3.32
C ALA A 111 13.75 -1.88 2.10
N TYR A 112 14.54 -1.07 1.39
CA TYR A 112 14.07 -0.36 0.20
C TYR A 112 13.72 -1.30 -0.96
N SER A 113 14.42 -2.44 -1.11
CA SER A 113 14.04 -3.46 -2.08
C SER A 113 12.68 -4.08 -1.76
N THR A 114 12.36 -4.33 -0.48
CA THR A 114 11.03 -4.81 -0.07
C THR A 114 9.96 -3.75 -0.29
N MET A 115 10.22 -2.48 0.02
CA MET A 115 9.34 -1.36 -0.32
C MET A 115 9.00 -1.34 -1.81
N SER A 116 10.00 -1.54 -2.69
CA SER A 116 9.79 -1.60 -4.13
C SER A 116 8.88 -2.76 -4.54
N GLN A 117 9.11 -3.96 -4.00
CA GLN A 117 8.27 -5.14 -4.25
C GLN A 117 6.83 -4.96 -3.77
N LEU A 118 6.62 -4.33 -2.62
CA LEU A 118 5.28 -4.01 -2.13
C LEU A 118 4.59 -2.99 -3.04
N GLY A 119 5.34 -2.02 -3.59
CA GLY A 119 4.85 -1.10 -4.62
C GLY A 119 4.40 -1.84 -5.88
N TYR A 120 5.14 -2.84 -6.35
CA TYR A 120 4.71 -3.70 -7.47
C TYR A 120 3.44 -4.49 -7.17
N MET A 121 3.33 -5.07 -5.96
CA MET A 121 2.12 -5.78 -5.55
C MET A 121 0.91 -4.84 -5.48
N MET A 122 1.12 -3.61 -5.00
CA MET A 122 0.08 -2.59 -4.94
C MET A 122 -0.35 -2.11 -6.33
N LEU A 123 0.59 -2.02 -7.28
CA LEU A 123 0.32 -1.65 -8.67
C LEU A 123 -0.39 -2.77 -9.45
N ALA A 124 -0.16 -4.03 -9.08
CA ALA A 124 -0.82 -5.18 -9.69
C ALA A 124 -2.29 -5.34 -9.26
N LEU A 125 -2.65 -4.78 -8.09
CA LEU A 125 -4.02 -4.72 -7.58
C LEU A 125 -4.77 -3.53 -8.22
#